data_AF-A0A9E1I608-F1
#
_entry.id   AF-A0A9E1I608-F1
#
_cell.length_a   1.000
_cell.length_b   1.000
_cell.length_c   1.000
_cell.angle_alpha   90.00
_cell.angle_beta   90.00
_cell.angle_gamma   90.00
#
_symmetry.space_group_name_H-M   'P 1'
#
loop_
_entity.id
_entity.type
_entity.pdbx_description
1 polymer ?
#
loop_
_entity_poly.entity_id
_entity_poly.type
_entity_poly.pdbx_seq_one_letter_code
_entity_poly.pdbx_strand_id
1 'polypeptide(L)'
;SNAPTPRPTNAPTPRPTNAPTPRPSNAPTPRPTNAPTPKPSYAPTPSPSNAPTQNPTDDPTSNPTVRPTEMPSSSPEPGGDITPEPGGDITPEPGGDGTPEPGGDGTPEPGGDGTPEPGGDITPEPGGEYTPEPEEPYIATDLYSGIYTPADIENDTLVFYAYPAGGDNLSLKVYIKGRYDNVNNGELLHPDEQSYFRPVLSINNEYIITMYLYRGSELCGGAVRFYITYRNQPADEDNPVVGEHPPVITTNRDGDDSVITSSRFLLRVAARTWEGNVIYANHIVVTLDGVVQTNPTGSTVFEYHLVLTPPNVGDDIDHVVTILAWDDEGNSTFRKLILPYHRVGEGDENGSIHISIDATTLGLGIIIDDDYTVHEGENAAEVLLRLFEDYGIEAQFSGTPKLNFYLRRIVWGDIAYSVDIPPELWELILRDGITLTDQHDRDSIGEFDFTRCSGWMYCINGMYPGIGLSEYYPINGDELCLRFTLALGKDIGGYDATGSGGSEGSLSSYCGLWIDGGFIQLEHDYELIQRVEPTDDEDGFIEYRCSKCHDIYREVLPAGSPGQSAFILAHTLVPQICIGTADSPENSGLKRKAINNDIKD
;
A
#
# COMPACT_ATOMS: atom_id res chain seq x y z
N SER A 1 30.43 -68.13 40.96
CA SER A 1 29.49 -68.89 40.12
C SER A 1 28.91 -67.93 39.08
N ASN A 2 29.49 -67.93 37.89
CA ASN A 2 29.05 -67.13 36.76
C ASN A 2 27.95 -67.89 36.00
N ALA A 3 26.72 -67.39 36.06
CA ALA A 3 25.65 -67.76 35.13
C ALA A 3 25.34 -66.53 34.27
N PRO A 4 25.63 -66.56 32.96
CA PRO A 4 25.31 -65.46 32.07
C PRO A 4 23.85 -65.55 31.58
N THR A 5 23.13 -64.44 31.67
CA THR A 5 21.82 -64.20 31.06
C THR A 5 21.96 -64.10 29.52
N PRO A 6 21.02 -64.65 28.74
CA PRO A 6 21.10 -64.62 27.28
C PRO A 6 20.86 -63.22 26.71
N ARG A 7 21.72 -62.83 25.76
CA ARG A 7 21.68 -61.58 25.00
C ARG A 7 20.52 -61.63 23.98
N PRO A 8 19.78 -60.53 23.75
CA PRO A 8 18.76 -60.48 22.70
C PRO A 8 19.39 -60.55 21.31
N THR A 9 18.85 -61.40 20.44
CA THR A 9 19.19 -61.50 19.02
C THR A 9 18.38 -60.47 18.22
N ASN A 10 19.06 -59.55 17.53
CA ASN A 10 18.40 -58.67 16.56
C ASN A 10 18.01 -59.49 15.31
N ALA A 11 16.71 -59.58 15.03
CA ALA A 11 16.22 -60.09 13.76
C ALA A 11 16.47 -59.05 12.65
N PRO A 12 16.94 -59.45 11.45
CA PRO A 12 17.11 -58.53 10.34
C PRO A 12 15.76 -58.14 9.73
N THR A 13 15.55 -56.84 9.52
CA THR A 13 14.43 -56.28 8.75
C THR A 13 14.58 -56.60 7.26
N PRO A 14 13.54 -57.07 6.55
CA PRO A 14 13.61 -57.30 5.11
C PRO A 14 13.67 -55.96 4.34
N ARG A 15 14.55 -55.94 3.33
CA ARG A 15 14.79 -54.80 2.43
C ARG A 15 13.60 -54.63 1.46
N PRO A 16 13.13 -53.40 1.17
CA PRO A 16 12.08 -53.19 0.19
C PRO A 16 12.57 -53.52 -1.23
N THR A 17 11.75 -54.26 -1.97
CA THR A 17 11.94 -54.57 -3.40
C THR A 17 11.13 -53.58 -4.23
N ASN A 18 11.78 -52.84 -5.13
CA ASN A 18 11.10 -51.98 -6.10
C ASN A 18 10.42 -52.85 -7.16
N ALA A 19 9.09 -52.81 -7.22
CA ALA A 19 8.32 -53.35 -8.34
C ALA A 19 8.34 -52.34 -9.51
N PRO A 20 8.53 -52.77 -10.76
CA PRO A 20 8.51 -51.88 -11.92
C PRO A 20 7.07 -51.41 -12.22
N THR A 21 6.91 -50.11 -12.45
CA THR A 21 5.68 -49.48 -12.94
C THR A 21 5.40 -49.86 -14.41
N PRO A 22 4.15 -50.23 -14.78
CA PRO A 22 3.81 -50.51 -16.17
C PRO A 22 3.80 -49.22 -17.02
N ARG A 23 4.32 -49.33 -18.24
CA ARG A 23 4.42 -48.24 -19.23
C ARG A 23 3.03 -47.91 -19.83
N PRO A 24 2.68 -46.63 -20.07
CA PRO A 24 1.41 -46.27 -20.70
C PRO A 24 1.31 -46.80 -22.13
N SER A 25 0.16 -47.37 -22.51
CA SER A 25 -0.15 -47.71 -23.90
C SER A 25 -0.95 -46.59 -24.56
N ASN A 26 -0.49 -46.11 -25.71
CA ASN A 26 -1.25 -45.19 -26.56
C ASN A 26 -2.39 -45.97 -27.25
N ALA A 27 -3.59 -45.92 -26.67
CA ALA A 27 -4.83 -46.30 -27.36
C ALA A 27 -5.53 -45.02 -27.85
N PRO A 28 -5.96 -44.94 -29.13
CA PRO A 28 -6.66 -43.77 -29.65
C PRO A 28 -8.07 -43.65 -29.05
N THR A 29 -8.43 -42.43 -28.66
CA THR A 29 -9.77 -42.05 -28.17
C THR A 29 -10.82 -42.13 -29.29
N PRO A 30 -12.04 -42.65 -29.04
CA PRO A 30 -13.13 -42.61 -30.01
C PRO A 30 -13.58 -41.16 -30.29
N ARG A 31 -13.87 -40.87 -31.56
CA ARG A 31 -14.35 -39.56 -32.03
C ARG A 31 -15.76 -39.26 -31.48
N PRO A 32 -16.06 -38.03 -31.04
CA PRO A 32 -17.41 -37.67 -30.59
C PRO A 32 -18.42 -37.75 -31.75
N THR A 33 -19.54 -38.45 -31.54
CA THR A 33 -20.72 -38.37 -32.39
C THR A 33 -21.67 -37.31 -31.85
N ASN A 34 -21.94 -36.28 -32.66
CA ASN A 34 -22.98 -35.28 -32.39
C ASN A 34 -24.37 -35.93 -32.49
N ALA A 35 -25.02 -36.16 -31.35
CA ALA A 35 -26.46 -36.39 -31.30
C ALA A 35 -27.17 -35.02 -31.19
N PRO A 36 -28.18 -34.72 -32.02
CA PRO A 36 -28.90 -33.44 -31.95
C PRO A 36 -29.80 -33.37 -30.71
N THR A 37 -29.71 -32.27 -29.98
CA THR A 37 -30.59 -31.90 -28.86
C THR A 37 -31.99 -31.53 -29.38
N PRO A 38 -33.10 -31.97 -28.73
CA PRO A 38 -34.45 -31.57 -29.13
C PRO A 38 -34.71 -30.07 -28.86
N LYS A 39 -35.45 -29.43 -29.78
CA LYS A 39 -35.83 -28.01 -29.74
C LYS A 39 -36.65 -27.65 -28.49
N PRO A 40 -36.42 -26.49 -27.85
CA PRO A 40 -37.29 -25.96 -26.79
C PRO A 40 -38.69 -25.63 -27.34
N SER A 41 -39.75 -26.03 -26.64
CA SER A 41 -41.11 -25.53 -26.88
C SER A 41 -41.41 -24.35 -25.97
N TYR A 42 -41.76 -23.20 -26.56
CA TYR A 42 -42.29 -22.07 -25.82
C TYR A 42 -43.72 -22.35 -25.38
N ALA A 43 -43.94 -22.53 -24.08
CA ALA A 43 -45.27 -22.37 -23.48
C ALA A 43 -45.42 -20.90 -23.05
N PRO A 44 -46.52 -20.21 -23.40
CA PRO A 44 -46.74 -18.82 -22.99
C PRO A 44 -47.12 -18.73 -21.51
N THR A 45 -46.45 -17.86 -20.76
CA THR A 45 -46.82 -17.45 -19.40
C THR A 45 -48.05 -16.53 -19.43
N PRO A 46 -49.03 -16.65 -18.50
CA PRO A 46 -50.19 -15.75 -18.46
C PRO A 46 -49.80 -14.34 -18.01
N SER A 47 -50.37 -13.31 -18.65
CA SER A 47 -50.18 -11.90 -18.29
C SER A 47 -50.77 -11.55 -16.92
N PRO A 48 -50.12 -10.66 -16.13
CA PRO A 48 -50.68 -10.16 -14.88
C PRO A 48 -51.84 -9.20 -15.13
N SER A 49 -52.94 -9.37 -14.41
CA SER A 49 -54.09 -8.46 -14.39
C SER A 49 -53.85 -7.30 -13.42
N ASN A 50 -53.95 -6.06 -13.90
CA ASN A 50 -53.95 -4.87 -13.05
C ASN A 50 -55.26 -4.78 -12.24
N ALA A 51 -55.17 -4.91 -10.93
CA ALA A 51 -56.21 -4.49 -9.99
C ALA A 51 -55.86 -3.09 -9.45
N PRO A 52 -56.80 -2.13 -9.38
CA PRO A 52 -56.52 -0.77 -8.94
C PRO A 52 -56.49 -0.69 -7.40
N THR A 53 -55.38 -0.24 -6.83
CA THR A 53 -55.29 0.18 -5.43
C THR A 53 -55.63 1.66 -5.28
N GLN A 54 -56.38 1.98 -4.22
CA GLN A 54 -56.97 3.30 -3.96
C GLN A 54 -55.93 4.34 -3.50
N ASN A 55 -56.12 5.59 -3.93
CA ASN A 55 -55.33 6.76 -3.51
C ASN A 55 -55.48 7.05 -2.00
N PRO A 56 -54.38 7.24 -1.24
CA PRO A 56 -54.41 7.98 0.01
C PRO A 56 -54.53 9.48 -0.28
N THR A 57 -55.31 10.18 0.55
CA THR A 57 -55.62 11.61 0.45
C THR A 57 -54.57 12.43 1.20
N ASP A 58 -54.13 13.55 0.62
CA ASP A 58 -53.26 14.55 1.25
C ASP A 58 -54.00 15.32 2.36
N ASP A 59 -53.35 15.48 3.51
CA ASP A 59 -53.62 16.58 4.44
C ASP A 59 -52.28 17.10 5.03
N PRO A 60 -52.13 18.41 5.28
CA PRO A 60 -50.83 19.08 5.34
C PRO A 60 -50.30 19.29 6.76
N THR A 61 -48.97 19.24 6.94
CA THR A 61 -48.33 19.74 8.17
C THR A 61 -47.06 20.58 7.91
N SER A 62 -47.21 21.88 8.21
CA SER A 62 -46.26 22.85 8.80
C SER A 62 -44.77 22.88 8.40
N ASN A 63 -44.40 23.97 7.73
CA ASN A 63 -43.03 24.52 7.57
C ASN A 63 -42.33 24.84 8.90
N PRO A 64 -41.00 24.65 8.98
CA PRO A 64 -40.12 25.48 9.80
C PRO A 64 -39.34 26.50 8.96
N THR A 65 -39.43 27.75 9.39
CA THR A 65 -38.73 28.94 8.85
C THR A 65 -37.25 28.91 9.20
N VAL A 66 -36.35 29.15 8.23
CA VAL A 66 -34.96 29.54 8.50
C VAL A 66 -34.65 30.85 7.76
N ARG A 67 -34.18 31.83 8.53
CA ARG A 67 -33.76 33.18 8.10
C ARG A 67 -32.46 33.12 7.27
N PRO A 68 -32.29 33.98 6.25
CA PRO A 68 -30.98 34.25 5.67
C PRO A 68 -30.28 35.38 6.46
N THR A 69 -29.03 35.16 6.84
CA THR A 69 -28.15 36.20 7.39
C THR A 69 -27.34 36.81 6.25
N GLU A 70 -27.45 38.12 6.07
CA GLU A 70 -26.64 38.90 5.13
C GLU A 70 -25.19 39.06 5.61
N MET A 71 -24.25 39.08 4.65
CA MET A 71 -23.01 39.85 4.78
C MET A 71 -22.62 40.49 3.43
N PRO A 72 -21.90 41.64 3.46
CA PRO A 72 -22.03 42.68 2.45
C PRO A 72 -20.92 42.68 1.38
N SER A 73 -21.22 43.36 0.27
CA SER A 73 -20.32 43.63 -0.85
C SER A 73 -19.32 44.75 -0.57
N SER A 74 -18.11 44.62 -1.12
CA SER A 74 -17.34 45.75 -1.63
C SER A 74 -16.34 45.28 -2.70
N SER A 75 -16.49 45.85 -3.90
CA SER A 75 -15.54 45.85 -5.03
C SER A 75 -14.50 46.97 -4.80
N PRO A 76 -13.28 46.93 -5.39
CA PRO A 76 -13.09 47.33 -6.79
C PRO A 76 -12.07 46.50 -7.61
N GLU A 77 -12.34 46.37 -8.91
CA GLU A 77 -11.44 46.07 -10.03
C GLU A 77 -10.31 47.14 -10.20
N PRO A 78 -9.19 46.94 -10.94
CA PRO A 78 -9.21 46.50 -12.37
C PRO A 78 -7.98 45.75 -12.95
N GLY A 79 -8.16 45.21 -14.16
CA GLY A 79 -7.08 44.99 -15.13
C GLY A 79 -7.26 43.75 -16.00
N GLY A 80 -7.74 43.93 -17.23
CA GLY A 80 -8.03 42.84 -18.17
C GLY A 80 -6.82 42.27 -18.91
N ASP A 81 -7.02 41.12 -19.54
CA ASP A 81 -6.38 40.76 -20.80
C ASP A 81 -7.22 39.72 -21.56
N ILE A 82 -6.98 39.68 -22.85
CA ILE A 82 -7.78 39.16 -23.95
C ILE A 82 -7.36 37.71 -24.23
N THR A 83 -8.32 36.79 -24.36
CA THR A 83 -8.07 35.46 -24.96
C THR A 83 -9.19 35.09 -25.95
N PRO A 84 -8.87 34.69 -27.20
CA PRO A 84 -9.87 34.30 -28.19
C PRO A 84 -10.23 32.80 -28.09
N GLU A 85 -11.51 32.50 -28.30
CA GLU A 85 -12.11 31.16 -28.39
C GLU A 85 -11.65 30.38 -29.64
N PRO A 86 -11.48 29.04 -29.57
CA PRO A 86 -11.43 28.16 -30.73
C PRO A 86 -12.84 27.66 -31.11
N GLY A 87 -13.09 27.65 -32.42
CA GLY A 87 -14.38 27.33 -33.04
C GLY A 87 -14.82 25.86 -32.95
N GLY A 88 -16.12 25.69 -33.17
CA GLY A 88 -16.88 24.47 -32.94
C GLY A 88 -16.61 23.30 -33.88
N ASP A 89 -16.84 22.13 -33.33
CA ASP A 89 -16.85 20.83 -34.00
C ASP A 89 -18.29 20.37 -34.22
N ILE A 90 -18.57 19.82 -35.41
CA ILE A 90 -19.88 19.31 -35.82
C ILE A 90 -19.72 17.81 -36.05
N THR A 91 -20.26 17.02 -35.13
CA THR A 91 -20.49 15.58 -35.28
C THR A 91 -21.62 15.27 -36.26
N PRO A 92 -21.51 14.17 -37.03
CA PRO A 92 -22.69 13.33 -37.27
C PRO A 92 -22.44 11.85 -36.94
N GLU A 93 -23.46 11.25 -36.30
CA GLU A 93 -23.58 9.83 -35.96
C GLU A 93 -23.82 8.89 -37.16
N PRO A 94 -23.63 7.55 -36.99
CA PRO A 94 -23.45 6.58 -38.06
C PRO A 94 -24.73 5.81 -38.46
N GLY A 95 -24.74 5.29 -39.69
CA GLY A 95 -25.69 4.28 -40.16
C GLY A 95 -25.01 3.35 -41.15
N GLY A 96 -25.10 2.03 -40.94
CA GLY A 96 -24.43 1.01 -41.74
C GLY A 96 -25.36 0.18 -42.61
N ASP A 97 -24.77 -0.70 -43.44
CA ASP A 97 -25.12 -2.12 -43.68
C ASP A 97 -24.31 -2.66 -44.89
N GLY A 98 -24.17 -4.00 -44.99
CA GLY A 98 -23.84 -4.69 -46.26
C GLY A 98 -22.50 -5.45 -46.35
N THR A 99 -22.53 -6.74 -46.02
CA THR A 99 -21.52 -7.80 -46.25
C THR A 99 -21.38 -8.28 -47.73
N PRO A 100 -20.39 -9.13 -48.10
CA PRO A 100 -19.57 -9.07 -49.33
C PRO A 100 -19.83 -10.19 -50.38
N GLU A 101 -19.15 -10.13 -51.55
CA GLU A 101 -18.64 -11.31 -52.32
C GLU A 101 -17.55 -10.94 -53.38
N PRO A 102 -16.72 -11.90 -53.86
CA PRO A 102 -15.35 -11.68 -54.38
C PRO A 102 -15.10 -12.10 -55.86
N GLY A 103 -13.92 -11.76 -56.39
CA GLY A 103 -13.31 -12.33 -57.62
C GLY A 103 -12.24 -11.40 -58.19
N GLY A 104 -11.11 -11.80 -58.78
CA GLY A 104 -10.41 -13.06 -59.04
C GLY A 104 -8.93 -12.70 -59.24
N ASP A 105 -7.99 -13.53 -58.79
CA ASP A 105 -7.14 -14.43 -59.59
C ASP A 105 -5.89 -13.80 -60.22
N GLY A 106 -4.72 -14.37 -59.88
CA GLY A 106 -3.42 -13.92 -60.39
C GLY A 106 -2.23 -14.34 -59.54
N THR A 107 -2.01 -15.65 -59.34
CA THR A 107 -0.71 -16.23 -58.95
C THR A 107 0.21 -16.36 -60.19
N PRO A 108 1.55 -16.18 -60.09
CA PRO A 108 2.41 -17.23 -59.52
C PRO A 108 3.62 -16.77 -58.66
N GLU A 109 4.03 -17.71 -57.79
CA GLU A 109 5.21 -17.84 -56.89
C GLU A 109 6.60 -17.89 -57.61
N PRO A 110 7.75 -18.22 -56.93
CA PRO A 110 8.38 -17.64 -55.72
C PRO A 110 9.93 -17.47 -55.83
N GLY A 111 10.54 -16.86 -54.81
CA GLY A 111 11.97 -16.98 -54.46
C GLY A 111 12.49 -15.66 -53.87
N GLY A 112 13.23 -15.58 -52.77
CA GLY A 112 13.79 -16.55 -51.83
C GLY A 112 14.24 -15.75 -50.59
N ASP A 113 14.79 -16.49 -49.63
CA ASP A 113 15.22 -16.14 -48.27
C ASP A 113 15.90 -14.79 -47.98
N GLY A 114 15.85 -14.42 -46.69
CA GLY A 114 16.81 -13.48 -46.07
C GLY A 114 16.19 -12.41 -45.17
N THR A 115 16.02 -12.73 -43.88
CA THR A 115 15.94 -11.73 -42.80
C THR A 115 17.23 -10.88 -42.73
N PRO A 116 17.11 -9.59 -42.38
CA PRO A 116 18.08 -9.01 -41.45
C PRO A 116 17.43 -8.24 -40.28
N GLU A 117 18.16 -8.31 -39.16
CA GLU A 117 17.92 -7.78 -37.82
C GLU A 117 17.88 -6.23 -37.70
N PRO A 118 17.45 -5.70 -36.53
CA PRO A 118 17.19 -4.28 -36.29
C PRO A 118 18.45 -3.41 -36.29
N GLY A 119 18.26 -2.17 -36.76
CA GLY A 119 19.30 -1.18 -37.05
C GLY A 119 20.30 -0.95 -35.92
N GLY A 120 21.56 -1.22 -36.24
CA GLY A 120 22.72 -0.82 -35.47
C GLY A 120 22.99 0.68 -35.56
N ASP A 121 23.53 1.16 -34.45
CA ASP A 121 24.22 2.41 -34.21
C ASP A 121 25.05 2.88 -35.41
N ILE A 122 24.77 4.09 -35.91
CA ILE A 122 25.63 4.79 -36.85
C ILE A 122 26.06 6.08 -36.17
N THR A 123 27.23 6.04 -35.54
CA THR A 123 28.12 7.18 -35.42
C THR A 123 28.59 7.64 -36.80
N PRO A 124 28.42 8.92 -37.17
CA PRO A 124 29.25 9.54 -38.20
C PRO A 124 30.33 10.39 -37.51
N GLU A 125 31.59 9.99 -37.66
CA GLU A 125 32.75 10.87 -37.46
C GLU A 125 32.89 11.89 -38.62
N PRO A 126 33.61 13.00 -38.42
CA PRO A 126 33.22 14.32 -38.89
C PRO A 126 33.77 14.67 -40.28
N GLY A 127 32.89 15.21 -41.13
CA GLY A 127 33.25 15.89 -42.37
C GLY A 127 32.63 17.28 -42.36
N GLY A 128 33.44 18.30 -42.05
CA GLY A 128 32.99 19.68 -41.92
C GLY A 128 32.59 20.33 -43.24
N GLU A 129 31.57 21.17 -43.18
CA GLU A 129 31.35 22.27 -44.12
C GLU A 129 30.69 23.44 -43.37
N TYR A 130 31.48 24.51 -43.21
CA TYR A 130 31.15 25.89 -42.84
C TYR A 130 29.71 26.21 -42.39
N THR A 131 29.53 26.31 -41.07
CA THR A 131 28.65 27.34 -40.50
C THR A 131 29.42 28.67 -40.53
N PRO A 132 28.85 29.79 -41.03
CA PRO A 132 29.46 31.09 -40.77
C PRO A 132 29.51 31.26 -39.25
N GLU A 133 30.71 31.35 -38.69
CA GLU A 133 30.85 31.74 -37.28
C GLU A 133 30.14 33.07 -37.09
N PRO A 134 29.31 33.24 -36.05
CA PRO A 134 28.80 34.56 -35.73
C PRO A 134 30.01 35.48 -35.47
N GLU A 135 30.05 36.65 -36.10
CA GLU A 135 30.99 37.73 -35.74
C GLU A 135 30.74 38.27 -34.31
N GLU A 136 29.76 37.72 -33.60
CA GLU A 136 29.36 38.06 -32.24
C GLU A 136 30.01 37.11 -31.22
N PRO A 137 30.53 37.63 -30.09
CA PRO A 137 31.11 36.81 -29.04
C PRO A 137 30.13 35.78 -28.49
N TYR A 138 30.58 34.54 -28.34
CA TYR A 138 29.81 33.45 -27.74
C TYR A 138 30.69 32.57 -26.83
N ILE A 139 30.04 31.68 -26.07
CA ILE A 139 30.68 30.70 -25.20
C ILE A 139 30.56 29.33 -25.88
N ALA A 140 31.69 28.66 -26.14
CA ALA A 140 31.72 27.28 -26.59
C ALA A 140 31.92 26.36 -25.37
N THR A 141 31.01 25.41 -25.16
CA THR A 141 31.03 24.47 -24.01
C THR A 141 30.27 23.19 -24.34
N ASP A 142 30.65 22.08 -23.70
CA ASP A 142 29.90 20.80 -23.65
C ASP A 142 28.98 20.70 -22.42
N LEU A 143 29.05 21.66 -21.50
CA LEU A 143 28.21 21.68 -20.31
C LEU A 143 26.73 21.88 -20.70
N TYR A 144 25.85 21.06 -20.12
CA TYR A 144 24.40 21.21 -20.25
C TYR A 144 23.71 21.15 -18.89
N SER A 145 22.51 21.72 -18.80
CA SER A 145 21.69 21.59 -17.59
C SER A 145 21.02 20.23 -17.55
N GLY A 146 21.06 19.53 -16.42
CA GLY A 146 20.47 18.21 -16.32
C GLY A 146 20.83 17.46 -15.04
N ILE A 147 20.42 16.21 -15.02
CA ILE A 147 20.82 15.25 -14.00
C ILE A 147 22.10 14.59 -14.46
N TYR A 148 23.08 14.59 -13.58
CA TYR A 148 24.34 13.88 -13.72
C TYR A 148 24.35 12.77 -12.68
N THR A 149 24.92 11.63 -13.06
CA THR A 149 25.04 10.42 -12.25
C THR A 149 26.52 10.11 -12.02
N PRO A 150 26.87 9.15 -11.13
CA PRO A 150 28.25 8.70 -10.99
C PRO A 150 28.88 8.14 -12.28
N ALA A 151 28.08 7.79 -13.30
CA ALA A 151 28.60 7.44 -14.62
C ALA A 151 29.06 8.66 -15.43
N ASP A 152 28.50 9.84 -15.16
CA ASP A 152 28.82 11.10 -15.83
C ASP A 152 29.93 11.89 -15.11
N ILE A 153 30.23 11.53 -13.85
CA ILE A 153 31.15 12.24 -12.95
C ILE A 153 32.24 11.30 -12.45
N GLU A 154 33.49 11.60 -12.79
CA GLU A 154 34.62 10.78 -12.40
C GLU A 154 35.16 11.22 -11.03
N ASN A 155 35.07 10.35 -10.01
CA ASN A 155 35.54 10.63 -8.64
C ASN A 155 35.03 11.98 -8.11
N ASP A 156 33.71 12.18 -8.12
CA ASP A 156 33.03 13.42 -7.69
C ASP A 156 33.44 14.67 -8.48
N THR A 157 34.18 14.54 -9.58
CA THR A 157 34.68 15.67 -10.38
C THR A 157 33.92 15.76 -11.70
N LEU A 158 33.10 16.80 -11.84
CA LEU A 158 32.45 17.10 -13.13
C LEU A 158 33.51 17.72 -14.05
N VAL A 159 33.67 17.15 -15.25
CA VAL A 159 34.62 17.64 -16.26
C VAL A 159 33.85 18.22 -17.43
N PHE A 160 34.11 19.49 -17.75
CA PHE A 160 33.53 20.15 -18.92
C PHE A 160 34.51 21.19 -19.48
N TYR A 161 34.49 21.46 -20.78
CA TYR A 161 35.24 22.57 -21.37
C TYR A 161 34.37 23.82 -21.48
N ALA A 162 34.96 25.00 -21.31
CA ALA A 162 34.31 26.24 -21.69
C ALA A 162 35.34 27.30 -22.11
N TYR A 163 35.14 27.91 -23.27
CA TYR A 163 36.03 28.99 -23.75
C TYR A 163 35.27 30.05 -24.56
N PRO A 164 35.75 31.31 -24.55
CA PRO A 164 35.14 32.37 -25.34
C PRO A 164 35.57 32.25 -26.82
N ALA A 165 34.64 32.46 -27.76
CA ALA A 165 34.87 32.42 -29.21
C ALA A 165 34.07 33.50 -29.96
N GLY A 166 34.29 33.67 -31.26
CA GLY A 166 33.54 34.64 -32.09
C GLY A 166 34.03 36.10 -31.97
N GLY A 167 35.34 36.32 -31.75
CA GLY A 167 35.94 37.66 -31.79
C GLY A 167 37.26 37.80 -31.01
N ASP A 168 37.83 39.01 -31.05
CA ASP A 168 39.09 39.34 -30.39
C ASP A 168 38.91 39.85 -28.94
N ASN A 169 39.97 39.70 -28.14
CA ASN A 169 40.07 40.22 -26.76
C ASN A 169 38.94 39.76 -25.83
N LEU A 170 38.56 38.49 -25.95
CA LEU A 170 37.52 37.88 -25.13
C LEU A 170 38.09 37.21 -23.88
N SER A 171 37.32 37.21 -22.80
CA SER A 171 37.63 36.43 -21.59
C SER A 171 36.35 35.87 -20.95
N LEU A 172 36.49 34.75 -20.24
CA LEU A 172 35.39 34.03 -19.60
C LEU A 172 35.62 33.98 -18.09
N LYS A 173 34.57 34.25 -17.30
CA LYS A 173 34.55 33.95 -15.86
C LYS A 173 33.47 32.93 -15.57
N VAL A 174 33.85 31.82 -14.97
CA VAL A 174 32.96 30.70 -14.64
C VAL A 174 32.88 30.60 -13.12
N TYR A 175 31.66 30.59 -12.58
CA TYR A 175 31.42 30.44 -11.15
C TYR A 175 30.54 29.24 -10.88
N ILE A 176 30.69 28.62 -9.71
CA ILE A 176 29.82 27.56 -9.21
C ILE A 176 29.31 27.87 -7.80
N LYS A 177 28.07 27.50 -7.51
CA LYS A 177 27.51 27.46 -6.16
C LYS A 177 26.48 26.36 -5.99
N GLY A 178 26.19 25.95 -4.76
CA GLY A 178 25.00 25.19 -4.45
C GLY A 178 23.74 25.98 -4.81
N ARG A 179 22.71 25.33 -5.34
CA ARG A 179 21.46 25.97 -5.79
C ARG A 179 20.81 26.79 -4.70
N TYR A 180 20.89 26.32 -3.46
CA TYR A 180 20.28 26.93 -2.29
C TYR A 180 21.24 27.81 -1.47
N ASP A 181 22.47 27.99 -1.94
CA ASP A 181 23.42 28.85 -1.26
C ASP A 181 23.08 30.32 -1.48
N ASN A 182 23.05 31.06 -0.37
CA ASN A 182 22.83 32.51 -0.33
C ASN A 182 24.07 33.33 -0.74
N VAL A 183 25.12 32.69 -1.24
CA VAL A 183 26.28 33.37 -1.83
C VAL A 183 25.91 33.90 -3.22
N ASN A 184 26.44 35.08 -3.57
CA ASN A 184 26.14 35.76 -4.84
C ASN A 184 26.45 34.87 -6.06
N ASN A 185 27.67 34.94 -6.58
CA ASN A 185 28.09 34.16 -7.74
C ASN A 185 28.71 32.82 -7.35
N GLY A 186 29.09 32.63 -6.08
CA GLY A 186 29.78 31.41 -5.63
C GLY A 186 31.29 31.48 -5.82
N GLU A 187 31.90 30.30 -5.92
CA GLU A 187 33.33 30.10 -6.14
C GLU A 187 33.70 30.36 -7.60
N LEU A 188 34.78 31.11 -7.85
CA LEU A 188 35.34 31.31 -9.19
C LEU A 188 36.16 30.08 -9.58
N LEU A 189 35.79 29.43 -10.68
CA LEU A 189 36.54 28.31 -11.23
C LEU A 189 37.62 28.77 -12.20
N HIS A 190 38.71 28.01 -12.25
CA HIS A 190 39.84 28.23 -13.15
C HIS A 190 40.00 27.04 -14.08
N PRO A 191 40.11 27.26 -15.41
CA PRO A 191 40.35 26.17 -16.33
C PRO A 191 41.79 25.68 -16.26
N ASP A 192 42.02 24.44 -16.72
CA ASP A 192 43.35 23.93 -17.03
C ASP A 192 43.89 24.49 -18.37
N GLU A 193 45.08 24.03 -18.78
CA GLU A 193 45.75 24.48 -20.01
C GLU A 193 44.93 24.20 -21.28
N GLN A 194 43.96 23.29 -21.22
CA GLN A 194 43.09 22.90 -22.33
C GLN A 194 41.68 23.50 -22.23
N SER A 195 41.45 24.49 -21.35
CA SER A 195 40.13 25.11 -21.11
C SER A 195 39.08 24.20 -20.44
N TYR A 196 39.52 23.13 -19.76
CA TYR A 196 38.62 22.29 -18.96
C TYR A 196 38.50 22.78 -17.53
N PHE A 197 37.29 22.72 -17.01
CA PHE A 197 36.94 22.98 -15.62
C PHE A 197 36.65 21.66 -14.91
N ARG A 198 37.00 21.60 -13.61
CA ARG A 198 36.95 20.38 -12.80
C ARG A 198 36.37 20.65 -11.39
N PRO A 199 35.15 21.20 -11.26
CA PRO A 199 34.54 21.35 -9.94
C PRO A 199 34.28 19.97 -9.30
N VAL A 200 34.55 19.88 -8.00
CA VAL A 200 34.16 18.73 -7.18
C VAL A 200 32.72 18.95 -6.72
N LEU A 201 31.84 18.00 -7.02
CA LEU A 201 30.44 18.00 -6.64
C LEU A 201 30.21 16.92 -5.59
N SER A 202 29.29 17.16 -4.66
CA SER A 202 28.84 16.15 -3.71
C SER A 202 27.57 15.50 -4.24
N ILE A 203 27.48 14.18 -4.13
CA ILE A 203 26.28 13.46 -4.54
C ILE A 203 25.05 13.94 -3.76
N ASN A 204 23.88 13.85 -4.40
CA ASN A 204 22.58 14.35 -3.91
C ASN A 204 22.56 15.85 -3.63
N ASN A 205 23.28 16.62 -4.44
CA ASN A 205 23.24 18.08 -4.38
C ASN A 205 22.93 18.69 -5.74
N GLU A 206 22.46 19.93 -5.68
CA GLU A 206 22.16 20.73 -6.85
C GLU A 206 23.09 21.94 -6.92
N TYR A 207 23.59 22.23 -8.13
CA TYR A 207 24.56 23.28 -8.39
C TYR A 207 24.08 24.19 -9.52
N ILE A 208 24.50 25.46 -9.44
CA ILE A 208 24.35 26.43 -10.53
C ILE A 208 25.76 26.82 -10.98
N ILE A 209 26.08 26.53 -12.25
CA ILE A 209 27.29 27.03 -12.91
C ILE A 209 26.91 28.26 -13.73
N THR A 210 27.53 29.40 -13.42
CA THR A 210 27.25 30.69 -14.07
C THR A 210 28.47 31.17 -14.85
N MET A 211 28.29 31.48 -16.13
CA MET A 211 29.34 31.95 -17.02
C MET A 211 29.09 33.39 -17.47
N TYR A 212 30.14 34.22 -17.42
CA TYR A 212 30.15 35.61 -17.87
C TYR A 212 31.20 35.80 -18.97
N LEU A 213 30.74 36.17 -20.16
CA LEU A 213 31.60 36.48 -21.30
C LEU A 213 31.94 37.98 -21.31
N TYR A 214 33.20 38.32 -21.49
CA TYR A 214 33.68 39.70 -21.55
C TYR A 214 34.46 39.95 -22.84
N ARG A 215 34.38 41.19 -23.34
CA ARG A 215 35.29 41.74 -24.35
C ARG A 215 36.07 42.88 -23.71
N GLY A 216 37.37 42.68 -23.50
CA GLY A 216 38.17 43.55 -22.63
C GLY A 216 37.60 43.60 -21.21
N SER A 217 37.13 44.78 -20.80
CA SER A 217 36.48 45.00 -19.48
C SER A 217 34.95 45.03 -19.53
N GLU A 218 34.34 44.92 -20.71
CA GLU A 218 32.90 45.06 -20.91
C GLU A 218 32.23 43.68 -20.97
N LEU A 219 31.08 43.53 -20.31
CA LEU A 219 30.31 42.29 -20.31
C LEU A 219 29.56 42.14 -21.64
N CYS A 220 29.79 41.03 -22.33
CA CYS A 220 29.07 40.66 -23.53
C CYS A 220 27.73 40.00 -23.14
N GLY A 221 26.68 40.81 -23.11
CA GLY A 221 25.32 40.32 -22.84
C GLY A 221 25.07 39.93 -21.37
N GLY A 222 24.24 38.90 -21.17
CA GLY A 222 23.86 38.40 -19.86
C GLY A 222 24.70 37.20 -19.41
N ALA A 223 24.53 36.80 -18.15
CA ALA A 223 25.12 35.56 -17.65
C ALA A 223 24.40 34.34 -18.23
N VAL A 224 25.17 33.32 -18.62
CA VAL A 224 24.63 32.00 -19.00
C VAL A 224 24.67 31.10 -17.78
N ARG A 225 23.57 30.39 -17.48
CA ARG A 225 23.45 29.54 -16.28
C ARG A 225 23.14 28.10 -16.66
N PHE A 226 23.82 27.17 -16.02
CA PHE A 226 23.59 25.73 -16.10
C PHE A 226 23.16 25.20 -14.74
N TYR A 227 22.09 24.41 -14.71
CA TYR A 227 21.55 23.78 -13.51
C TYR A 227 21.94 22.31 -13.51
N ILE A 228 22.72 21.91 -12.51
CA ILE A 228 23.30 20.57 -12.40
C ILE A 228 22.67 19.89 -11.19
N THR A 229 22.04 18.75 -11.38
CA THR A 229 21.59 17.87 -10.28
C THR A 229 22.49 16.66 -10.26
N TYR A 230 23.37 16.53 -9.26
CA TYR A 230 24.20 15.34 -9.12
C TYR A 230 23.52 14.37 -8.16
N ARG A 231 23.08 13.21 -8.64
CA ARG A 231 22.41 12.19 -7.83
C ARG A 231 22.70 10.80 -8.39
N ASN A 232 22.48 9.75 -7.59
CA ASN A 232 22.56 8.39 -8.12
C ASN A 232 21.54 8.17 -9.24
N GLN A 233 21.91 7.32 -10.22
CA GLN A 233 20.91 6.67 -11.05
C GLN A 233 20.02 5.83 -10.11
N PRO A 234 18.68 5.97 -10.14
CA PRO A 234 17.81 5.13 -9.33
C PRO A 234 18.02 3.65 -9.64
N ALA A 235 17.78 2.79 -8.64
CA ALA A 235 17.82 1.35 -8.80
C ALA A 235 16.89 0.88 -9.93
N ASP A 236 17.31 -0.17 -10.63
CA ASP A 236 16.59 -0.77 -11.74
C ASP A 236 16.75 -2.30 -11.74
N GLU A 237 16.28 -2.99 -12.79
CA GLU A 237 16.33 -4.46 -12.82
C GLU A 237 17.77 -5.01 -12.84
N ASP A 238 18.69 -4.32 -13.49
CA ASP A 238 20.09 -4.75 -13.62
C ASP A 238 20.91 -4.37 -12.38
N ASN A 239 20.55 -3.26 -11.73
CA ASN A 239 21.13 -2.79 -10.48
C ASN A 239 20.04 -2.53 -9.43
N PRO A 240 19.57 -3.58 -8.72
CA PRO A 240 18.36 -3.52 -7.89
C PRO A 240 18.53 -2.72 -6.59
N VAL A 241 19.74 -2.29 -6.27
CA VAL A 241 20.06 -1.58 -5.04
C VAL A 241 21.07 -0.50 -5.35
N VAL A 242 20.81 0.72 -4.91
CA VAL A 242 21.65 1.90 -5.13
C VAL A 242 21.83 2.64 -3.81
N GLY A 243 23.05 3.08 -3.52
CA GLY A 243 23.41 3.81 -2.31
C GLY A 243 23.90 2.92 -1.16
N GLU A 244 24.45 3.55 -0.13
CA GLU A 244 25.02 2.86 1.05
C GLU A 244 23.94 2.28 1.97
N HIS A 245 22.78 2.96 2.02
CA HIS A 245 21.68 2.63 2.94
C HIS A 245 20.34 2.51 2.19
N PRO A 246 20.21 1.51 1.31
CA PRO A 246 19.05 1.37 0.45
C PRO A 246 17.75 1.11 1.22
N PRO A 247 16.61 1.64 0.75
CA PRO A 247 15.30 1.34 1.28
C PRO A 247 14.96 -0.15 1.34
N VAL A 248 14.19 -0.55 2.34
CA VAL A 248 13.62 -1.90 2.41
C VAL A 248 12.19 -1.87 1.88
N ILE A 249 11.91 -2.66 0.85
CA ILE A 249 10.56 -2.85 0.26
C ILE A 249 10.00 -4.19 0.70
N THR A 250 8.82 -4.18 1.30
CA THR A 250 8.06 -5.39 1.69
C THR A 250 6.68 -5.39 1.05
N THR A 251 6.16 -6.58 0.75
CA THR A 251 4.84 -6.76 0.13
C THR A 251 4.06 -7.91 0.74
N ASN A 252 2.76 -7.98 0.47
CA ASN A 252 1.93 -9.16 0.80
C ASN A 252 2.23 -10.39 -0.08
N ARG A 253 3.21 -10.31 -0.98
CA ARG A 253 3.71 -11.43 -1.79
C ARG A 253 5.09 -11.93 -1.34
N ASP A 254 5.57 -11.43 -0.20
CA ASP A 254 6.89 -11.82 0.33
C ASP A 254 6.84 -13.26 0.84
N GLY A 255 7.46 -14.17 0.08
CA GLY A 255 7.46 -15.60 0.39
C GLY A 255 6.19 -16.33 -0.04
N ASP A 256 5.32 -15.68 -0.81
CA ASP A 256 4.09 -16.25 -1.35
C ASP A 256 4.14 -16.25 -2.89
N ASP A 257 4.20 -17.45 -3.46
CA ASP A 257 4.20 -17.73 -4.90
C ASP A 257 2.89 -18.38 -5.38
N SER A 258 1.84 -18.34 -4.55
CA SER A 258 0.54 -18.91 -4.88
C SER A 258 -0.06 -18.28 -6.14
N VAL A 259 -0.81 -19.10 -6.88
CA VAL A 259 -1.53 -18.68 -8.09
C VAL A 259 -2.68 -17.77 -7.70
N ILE A 260 -2.76 -16.61 -8.33
CA ILE A 260 -3.90 -15.71 -8.26
C ILE A 260 -4.97 -16.26 -9.19
N THR A 261 -6.23 -16.21 -8.77
CA THR A 261 -7.35 -16.72 -9.55
C THR A 261 -8.45 -15.68 -9.78
N SER A 262 -8.29 -14.48 -9.21
CA SER A 262 -9.14 -13.31 -9.48
C SER A 262 -8.44 -12.32 -10.41
N SER A 263 -9.21 -11.69 -11.31
CA SER A 263 -8.67 -10.58 -12.13
C SER A 263 -8.35 -9.32 -11.32
N ARG A 264 -8.78 -9.23 -10.06
CA ARG A 264 -8.50 -8.11 -9.17
C ARG A 264 -7.62 -8.58 -8.04
N PHE A 265 -6.53 -7.85 -7.79
CA PHE A 265 -5.58 -8.17 -6.73
C PHE A 265 -5.16 -6.92 -5.98
N LEU A 266 -5.26 -6.94 -4.64
CA LEU A 266 -4.78 -5.85 -3.81
C LEU A 266 -3.31 -6.09 -3.44
N LEU A 267 -2.40 -5.42 -4.15
CA LEU A 267 -0.98 -5.44 -3.81
C LEU A 267 -0.72 -4.43 -2.71
N ARG A 268 -0.13 -4.88 -1.60
CA ARG A 268 0.35 -4.00 -0.53
C ARG A 268 1.85 -3.80 -0.65
N VAL A 269 2.28 -2.56 -0.55
CA VAL A 269 3.69 -2.16 -0.63
C VAL A 269 4.02 -1.26 0.54
N ALA A 270 4.98 -1.67 1.36
CA ALA A 270 5.58 -0.83 2.40
C ALA A 270 7.05 -0.63 2.08
N ALA A 271 7.49 0.61 2.05
CA ALA A 271 8.90 0.97 1.90
C ALA A 271 9.37 1.74 3.13
N ARG A 272 10.56 1.41 3.63
CA ARG A 272 11.16 2.07 4.79
C ARG A 272 12.62 2.41 4.54
N THR A 273 13.10 3.50 5.13
CA THR A 273 14.54 3.82 5.20
C THR A 273 15.25 2.79 6.07
N TRP A 274 16.58 2.81 6.07
CA TRP A 274 17.39 1.95 6.91
C TRP A 274 17.20 2.20 8.42
N GLU A 275 16.79 3.40 8.85
CA GLU A 275 16.39 3.66 10.25
C GLU A 275 14.95 3.23 10.57
N GLY A 276 14.22 2.69 9.59
CA GLY A 276 12.84 2.23 9.75
C GLY A 276 11.77 3.30 9.53
N ASN A 277 12.15 4.51 9.10
CA ASN A 277 11.21 5.58 8.76
C ASN A 277 10.39 5.22 7.53
N VAL A 278 9.12 5.62 7.49
CA VAL A 278 8.22 5.36 6.35
C VAL A 278 8.66 6.17 5.13
N ILE A 279 8.75 5.50 3.98
CA ILE A 279 8.85 6.15 2.67
C ILE A 279 7.44 6.26 2.10
N TYR A 280 7.01 7.49 1.82
CA TYR A 280 5.64 7.79 1.37
C TYR A 280 5.46 7.58 -0.14
N ALA A 281 4.20 7.48 -0.59
CA ALA A 281 3.83 7.11 -1.95
C ALA A 281 4.46 7.99 -3.05
N ASN A 282 4.78 9.26 -2.78
CA ASN A 282 5.45 10.13 -3.74
C ASN A 282 6.89 9.69 -4.05
N HIS A 283 7.48 8.81 -3.23
CA HIS A 283 8.80 8.21 -3.40
C HIS A 283 8.73 6.70 -3.72
N ILE A 284 7.57 6.22 -4.21
CA ILE A 284 7.36 4.84 -4.61
C ILE A 284 6.70 4.82 -6.00
N VAL A 285 7.27 4.06 -6.92
CA VAL A 285 6.68 3.78 -8.22
C VAL A 285 6.38 2.29 -8.31
N VAL A 286 5.12 1.95 -8.52
CA VAL A 286 4.67 0.58 -8.78
C VAL A 286 4.20 0.50 -10.24
N THR A 287 4.59 -0.54 -10.96
CA THR A 287 4.05 -0.85 -12.28
C THR A 287 3.45 -2.24 -12.32
N LEU A 288 2.45 -2.44 -13.19
CA LEU A 288 1.90 -3.73 -13.59
C LEU A 288 2.08 -3.84 -15.10
N ASP A 289 2.82 -4.85 -15.56
CA ASP A 289 3.19 -5.08 -16.95
C ASP A 289 3.77 -3.83 -17.64
N GLY A 290 4.58 -3.07 -16.90
CA GLY A 290 5.19 -1.81 -17.35
C GLY A 290 4.27 -0.58 -17.28
N VAL A 291 3.01 -0.73 -16.90
CA VAL A 291 2.06 0.38 -16.72
C VAL A 291 2.09 0.87 -15.27
N VAL A 292 2.40 2.15 -15.08
CA VAL A 292 2.45 2.79 -13.76
C VAL A 292 1.08 2.76 -13.08
N GLN A 293 1.06 2.29 -11.84
CA GLN A 293 -0.10 2.28 -10.96
C GLN A 293 -0.13 3.57 -10.14
N THR A 294 -1.27 4.24 -10.11
CA THR A 294 -1.43 5.57 -9.48
C THR A 294 -2.54 5.56 -8.44
N ASN A 295 -2.54 6.57 -7.56
CA ASN A 295 -3.53 6.76 -6.50
C ASN A 295 -3.67 5.55 -5.54
N PRO A 296 -2.56 5.06 -4.94
CA PRO A 296 -2.69 4.05 -3.91
C PRO A 296 -3.46 4.59 -2.70
N THR A 297 -4.16 3.72 -2.00
CA THR A 297 -4.74 4.01 -0.67
C THR A 297 -3.75 3.66 0.43
N GLY A 298 -4.10 3.96 1.69
CA GLY A 298 -3.24 3.73 2.85
C GLY A 298 -2.29 4.90 3.17
N SER A 299 -1.64 4.81 4.34
CA SER A 299 -0.80 5.90 4.89
C SER A 299 0.65 5.50 5.15
N THR A 300 0.88 4.26 5.58
CA THR A 300 2.21 3.70 5.88
C THR A 300 2.51 2.40 5.14
N VAL A 301 1.45 1.67 4.77
CA VAL A 301 1.45 0.57 3.82
C VAL A 301 0.51 0.99 2.71
N PHE A 302 1.03 1.08 1.49
CA PHE A 302 0.26 1.55 0.35
C PHE A 302 -0.41 0.40 -0.37
N GLU A 303 -1.67 0.58 -0.73
CA GLU A 303 -2.49 -0.45 -1.34
C GLU A 303 -2.75 -0.07 -2.81
N TYR A 304 -2.30 -0.94 -3.71
CA TYR A 304 -2.42 -0.80 -5.16
C TYR A 304 -3.44 -1.80 -5.67
N HIS A 305 -4.53 -1.29 -6.25
CA HIS A 305 -5.60 -2.09 -6.82
C HIS A 305 -5.21 -2.52 -8.23
N LEU A 306 -4.63 -3.71 -8.34
CA LEU A 306 -4.19 -4.25 -9.61
C LEU A 306 -5.38 -4.89 -10.34
N VAL A 307 -5.56 -4.51 -11.59
CA VAL A 307 -6.48 -5.16 -12.52
C VAL A 307 -5.64 -5.97 -13.50
N LEU A 308 -5.62 -7.28 -13.29
CA LEU A 308 -4.87 -8.24 -14.11
C LEU A 308 -5.59 -8.45 -15.43
N THR A 309 -4.89 -8.26 -16.55
CA THR A 309 -5.48 -8.45 -17.87
C THR A 309 -5.76 -9.95 -18.10
N PRO A 310 -7.01 -10.38 -18.28
CA PRO A 310 -7.35 -11.80 -18.33
C PRO A 310 -6.89 -12.49 -19.63
N PRO A 311 -6.29 -13.69 -19.54
CA PRO A 311 -6.17 -14.60 -20.69
C PRO A 311 -7.52 -15.28 -20.97
N ASN A 312 -7.58 -16.28 -21.86
CA ASN A 312 -8.81 -17.04 -22.03
C ASN A 312 -9.11 -17.85 -20.76
N VAL A 313 -10.39 -18.17 -20.54
CA VAL A 313 -10.79 -19.00 -19.39
C VAL A 313 -10.07 -20.35 -19.43
N GLY A 314 -9.43 -20.71 -18.32
CA GLY A 314 -8.63 -21.91 -18.12
C GLY A 314 -7.15 -21.76 -18.52
N ASP A 315 -6.74 -20.63 -19.08
CA ASP A 315 -5.33 -20.35 -19.40
C ASP A 315 -4.61 -19.69 -18.21
N ASP A 316 -3.29 -19.87 -18.19
CA ASP A 316 -2.36 -19.25 -17.23
C ASP A 316 -1.55 -18.13 -17.90
N ILE A 317 -1.27 -17.05 -17.16
CA ILE A 317 -0.35 -15.98 -17.55
C ILE A 317 0.42 -15.45 -16.34
N ASP A 318 1.67 -15.06 -16.53
CA ASP A 318 2.44 -14.35 -15.52
C ASP A 318 2.31 -12.84 -15.74
N HIS A 319 1.82 -12.12 -14.72
CA HIS A 319 1.90 -10.67 -14.68
C HIS A 319 3.15 -10.22 -13.94
N VAL A 320 3.76 -9.13 -14.40
CA VAL A 320 4.99 -8.61 -13.81
C VAL A 320 4.68 -7.32 -13.08
N VAL A 321 5.01 -7.29 -11.79
CA VAL A 321 4.98 -6.06 -10.99
C VAL A 321 6.40 -5.60 -10.73
N THR A 322 6.67 -4.32 -10.94
CA THR A 322 7.93 -3.69 -10.51
C THR A 322 7.65 -2.64 -9.46
N ILE A 323 8.52 -2.53 -8.47
CA ILE A 323 8.43 -1.58 -7.37
C ILE A 323 9.79 -0.89 -7.26
N LEU A 324 9.81 0.43 -7.39
CA LEU A 324 10.97 1.27 -7.13
C LEU A 324 10.65 2.18 -5.95
N ALA A 325 11.49 2.16 -4.91
CA ALA A 325 11.40 3.10 -3.79
C ALA A 325 12.75 3.82 -3.60
N TRP A 326 12.71 5.10 -3.22
CA TRP A 326 13.91 5.89 -2.96
C TRP A 326 13.75 6.79 -1.74
N ASP A 327 14.87 7.20 -1.15
CA ASP A 327 14.90 8.18 -0.07
C ASP A 327 15.48 9.53 -0.52
N ASP A 328 15.49 10.50 0.39
CA ASP A 328 16.04 11.84 0.15
C ASP A 328 17.58 11.87 0.15
N GLU A 329 18.22 10.78 0.60
CA GLU A 329 19.67 10.58 0.60
C GLU A 329 20.15 9.92 -0.71
N GLY A 330 19.27 9.80 -1.71
CA GLY A 330 19.57 9.23 -3.02
C GLY A 330 19.87 7.74 -3.01
N ASN A 331 19.51 7.02 -1.93
CA ASN A 331 19.47 5.57 -1.94
C ASN A 331 18.16 5.10 -2.56
N SER A 332 18.18 3.96 -3.24
CA SER A 332 16.98 3.38 -3.84
C SER A 332 17.05 1.87 -3.97
N THR A 333 15.88 1.25 -4.03
CA THR A 333 15.70 -0.19 -4.17
C THR A 333 14.66 -0.48 -5.23
N PHE A 334 15.01 -1.38 -6.14
CA PHE A 334 14.12 -1.92 -7.15
C PHE A 334 13.79 -3.38 -6.82
N ARG A 335 12.51 -3.73 -6.99
CA ARG A 335 12.01 -5.08 -6.74
C ARG A 335 11.06 -5.49 -7.85
N LYS A 336 11.23 -6.73 -8.32
CA LYS A 336 10.36 -7.37 -9.33
C LYS A 336 9.60 -8.52 -8.68
N LEU A 337 8.29 -8.56 -8.89
CA LEU A 337 7.40 -9.63 -8.46
C LEU A 337 6.75 -10.26 -9.70
N ILE A 338 6.59 -11.58 -9.65
CA ILE A 338 5.82 -12.32 -10.64
C ILE A 338 4.51 -12.74 -9.96
N LEU A 339 3.40 -12.38 -10.60
CA LEU A 339 2.06 -12.72 -10.18
C LEU A 339 1.51 -13.78 -11.16
N PRO A 340 1.65 -15.08 -10.85
CA PRO A 340 1.05 -16.13 -11.67
C PRO A 340 -0.47 -16.04 -11.56
N TYR A 341 -1.15 -15.95 -12.69
CA TYR A 341 -2.60 -15.77 -12.77
C TYR A 341 -3.25 -16.86 -13.63
N HIS A 342 -4.20 -17.58 -13.02
CA HIS A 342 -5.05 -18.55 -13.70
C HIS A 342 -6.47 -17.99 -13.89
N ARG A 343 -6.97 -17.97 -15.13
CA ARG A 343 -8.30 -17.40 -15.40
C ARG A 343 -9.42 -18.39 -15.09
N VAL A 344 -10.21 -18.07 -14.06
CA VAL A 344 -11.48 -18.75 -13.74
C VAL A 344 -12.65 -18.11 -14.50
N GLY A 345 -13.67 -18.91 -14.84
CA GLY A 345 -14.90 -18.41 -15.49
C GLY A 345 -15.75 -17.60 -14.52
N GLU A 346 -16.40 -16.53 -15.00
CA GLU A 346 -17.25 -15.69 -14.16
C GLU A 346 -18.38 -16.50 -13.50
N GLY A 347 -18.49 -16.40 -12.17
CA GLY A 347 -19.46 -17.17 -11.37
C GLY A 347 -19.05 -18.61 -11.05
N ASP A 348 -17.93 -19.11 -11.59
CA ASP A 348 -17.39 -20.41 -11.19
C ASP A 348 -16.71 -20.31 -9.81
N GLU A 349 -16.62 -21.44 -9.09
CA GLU A 349 -15.91 -21.52 -7.81
C GLU A 349 -14.45 -21.08 -7.98
N ASN A 350 -14.04 -20.12 -7.15
CA ASN A 350 -12.76 -19.45 -7.19
C ASN A 350 -11.99 -19.58 -5.86
N GLY A 351 -12.06 -20.78 -5.27
CA GLY A 351 -11.42 -21.11 -4.01
C GLY A 351 -12.29 -20.84 -2.78
N SER A 352 -11.64 -20.83 -1.62
CA SER A 352 -12.30 -20.65 -0.33
C SER A 352 -11.51 -19.68 0.54
N ILE A 353 -12.23 -18.90 1.34
CA ILE A 353 -11.69 -18.00 2.34
C ILE A 353 -12.19 -18.43 3.71
N HIS A 354 -11.47 -18.04 4.75
CA HIS A 354 -11.89 -18.22 6.13
C HIS A 354 -12.60 -16.94 6.60
N ILE A 355 -13.81 -17.06 7.16
CA ILE A 355 -14.60 -15.92 7.64
C ILE A 355 -14.86 -16.04 9.13
N SER A 356 -14.54 -14.99 9.87
CA SER A 356 -14.88 -14.87 11.29
C SER A 356 -15.67 -13.60 11.63
N ILE A 357 -16.53 -13.69 12.64
CA ILE A 357 -17.23 -12.54 13.24
C ILE A 357 -16.77 -12.40 14.68
N ASP A 358 -16.03 -11.34 14.95
CA ASP A 358 -15.35 -11.09 16.22
C ASP A 358 -16.04 -9.98 17.01
N ALA A 359 -16.64 -10.35 18.15
CA ALA A 359 -17.26 -9.44 19.10
C ALA A 359 -16.56 -9.52 20.48
N THR A 360 -15.23 -9.73 20.47
CA THR A 360 -14.40 -9.78 21.69
C THR A 360 -14.49 -8.49 22.51
N THR A 361 -14.64 -7.33 21.85
CA THR A 361 -14.86 -6.04 22.52
C THR A 361 -16.15 -5.98 23.34
N LEU A 362 -17.12 -6.86 23.07
CA LEU A 362 -18.36 -7.02 23.83
C LEU A 362 -18.32 -8.18 24.84
N GLY A 363 -17.17 -8.86 24.97
CA GLY A 363 -17.02 -10.07 25.78
C GLY A 363 -17.69 -11.31 25.19
N LEU A 364 -18.13 -11.25 23.92
CA LEU A 364 -18.83 -12.36 23.26
C LEU A 364 -17.87 -13.31 22.52
N GLY A 365 -16.62 -12.91 22.32
CA GLY A 365 -15.61 -13.67 21.59
C GLY A 365 -15.92 -13.79 20.10
N ILE A 366 -15.52 -14.92 19.50
CA ILE A 366 -15.77 -15.23 18.09
C ILE A 366 -17.15 -15.89 17.93
N ILE A 367 -18.04 -15.22 17.21
CA ILE A 367 -19.45 -15.59 17.02
C ILE A 367 -19.60 -16.60 15.87
N ILE A 368 -18.88 -16.37 14.77
CA ILE A 368 -18.80 -17.26 13.60
C ILE A 368 -17.33 -17.47 13.27
N ASP A 369 -16.99 -18.69 12.87
CA ASP A 369 -15.66 -19.14 12.49
C ASP A 369 -15.82 -20.27 11.46
N ASP A 370 -15.78 -19.95 10.16
CA ASP A 370 -16.14 -20.91 9.10
C ASP A 370 -15.37 -20.67 7.80
N ASP A 371 -15.17 -21.75 7.03
CA ASP A 371 -14.60 -21.67 5.68
C ASP A 371 -15.73 -21.53 4.66
N TYR A 372 -15.57 -20.61 3.72
CA TYR A 372 -16.62 -20.25 2.78
C TYR A 372 -16.10 -20.16 1.35
N THR A 373 -16.85 -20.74 0.40
CA THR A 373 -16.49 -20.71 -1.02
C THR A 373 -16.66 -19.31 -1.58
N VAL A 374 -15.71 -18.87 -2.42
CA VAL A 374 -15.78 -17.62 -3.19
C VAL A 374 -16.00 -17.97 -4.65
N HIS A 375 -16.80 -17.20 -5.38
CA HIS A 375 -16.94 -17.33 -6.83
C HIS A 375 -16.24 -16.19 -7.57
N GLU A 376 -15.75 -16.45 -8.79
CA GLU A 376 -15.06 -15.43 -9.57
C GLU A 376 -15.99 -14.26 -9.89
N GLY A 377 -15.53 -13.05 -9.54
CA GLY A 377 -16.29 -11.82 -9.67
C GLY A 377 -17.10 -11.42 -8.45
N GLU A 378 -17.18 -12.24 -7.39
CA GLU A 378 -17.78 -11.85 -6.11
C GLU A 378 -16.84 -10.93 -5.31
N ASN A 379 -17.37 -9.84 -4.76
CA ASN A 379 -16.65 -9.03 -3.79
C ASN A 379 -16.94 -9.50 -2.35
N ALA A 380 -16.18 -8.98 -1.37
CA ALA A 380 -16.29 -9.38 0.02
C ALA A 380 -17.67 -9.12 0.64
N ALA A 381 -18.37 -8.06 0.20
CA ALA A 381 -19.74 -7.78 0.66
C ALA A 381 -20.74 -8.85 0.18
N GLU A 382 -20.64 -9.28 -1.08
CA GLU A 382 -21.50 -10.34 -1.63
C GLU A 382 -21.25 -11.68 -0.92
N VAL A 383 -19.98 -12.04 -0.69
CA VAL A 383 -19.61 -13.26 0.04
C VAL A 383 -20.14 -13.22 1.48
N LEU A 384 -19.98 -12.10 2.19
CA LEU A 384 -20.47 -11.93 3.56
C LEU A 384 -21.99 -12.00 3.67
N LEU A 385 -22.73 -11.39 2.72
CA LEU A 385 -24.19 -11.44 2.71
C LEU A 385 -24.72 -12.86 2.46
N ARG A 386 -24.02 -13.66 1.63
CA ARG A 386 -24.38 -15.06 1.39
C ARG A 386 -24.15 -15.91 2.65
N LEU A 387 -23.04 -15.69 3.37
CA LEU A 387 -22.82 -16.29 4.70
C LEU A 387 -23.95 -15.92 5.67
N PHE A 388 -24.33 -14.65 5.74
CA PHE A 388 -25.43 -14.22 6.61
C PHE A 388 -26.76 -14.90 6.27
N GLU A 389 -27.10 -15.03 4.98
CA GLU A 389 -28.29 -15.75 4.54
C GLU A 389 -28.28 -17.21 5.02
N ASP A 390 -27.15 -17.91 4.87
CA ASP A 390 -27.00 -19.31 5.29
C ASP A 390 -27.16 -19.50 6.80
N TYR A 391 -26.71 -18.53 7.60
CA TYR A 391 -26.84 -18.53 9.06
C TYR A 391 -28.19 -17.96 9.56
N GLY A 392 -29.02 -17.42 8.67
CA GLY A 392 -30.27 -16.76 9.02
C GLY A 392 -30.08 -15.43 9.75
N ILE A 393 -28.97 -14.74 9.49
CA ILE A 393 -28.64 -13.41 10.01
C ILE A 393 -29.24 -12.36 9.08
N GLU A 394 -30.00 -11.41 9.63
CA GLU A 394 -30.45 -10.24 8.87
C GLU A 394 -29.39 -9.14 8.96
N ALA A 395 -28.89 -8.69 7.81
CA ALA A 395 -27.96 -7.57 7.72
C ALA A 395 -28.66 -6.28 7.31
N GLN A 396 -28.44 -5.22 8.07
CA GLN A 396 -28.85 -3.87 7.72
C GLN A 396 -27.62 -3.08 7.27
N PHE A 397 -27.67 -2.52 6.07
CA PHE A 397 -26.55 -1.82 5.46
C PHE A 397 -27.02 -0.62 4.64
N SER A 398 -26.11 0.30 4.32
CA SER A 398 -26.31 1.34 3.32
C SER A 398 -25.53 1.04 2.04
N GLY A 399 -25.87 1.75 0.96
CA GLY A 399 -25.29 1.50 -0.37
C GLY A 399 -25.89 0.25 -1.00
N THR A 400 -25.07 -0.47 -1.76
CA THR A 400 -25.41 -1.76 -2.38
C THR A 400 -24.25 -2.73 -2.20
N PRO A 401 -24.45 -4.05 -2.32
CA PRO A 401 -23.35 -5.01 -2.24
C PRO A 401 -22.20 -4.70 -3.21
N LYS A 402 -22.50 -4.05 -4.35
CA LYS A 402 -21.51 -3.72 -5.39
C LYS A 402 -20.94 -2.30 -5.31
N LEU A 403 -21.49 -1.44 -4.47
CA LEU A 403 -21.12 -0.03 -4.44
C LEU A 403 -21.42 0.61 -3.09
N ASN A 404 -20.39 1.19 -2.48
CA ASN A 404 -20.47 1.92 -1.21
C ASN A 404 -21.16 1.10 -0.09
N PHE A 405 -20.89 -0.20 -0.04
CA PHE A 405 -21.45 -1.09 0.97
C PHE A 405 -20.92 -0.71 2.35
N TYR A 406 -21.82 -0.45 3.29
CA TYR A 406 -21.47 -0.22 4.69
C TYR A 406 -22.44 -0.97 5.60
N LEU A 407 -21.93 -1.96 6.32
CA LEU A 407 -22.68 -2.77 7.27
C LEU A 407 -22.97 -1.96 8.52
N ARG A 408 -24.25 -1.75 8.81
CA ARG A 408 -24.71 -0.92 9.94
C ARG A 408 -25.07 -1.79 11.13
N ARG A 409 -25.72 -2.93 10.93
CA ARG A 409 -26.21 -3.80 12.00
C ARG A 409 -26.38 -5.22 11.49
N ILE A 410 -26.12 -6.18 12.37
CA ILE A 410 -26.55 -7.58 12.21
C ILE A 410 -27.64 -7.86 13.23
N VAL A 411 -28.68 -8.57 12.81
CA VAL A 411 -29.81 -9.00 13.64
C VAL A 411 -29.82 -10.52 13.65
N TRP A 412 -29.66 -11.09 14.84
CA TRP A 412 -29.64 -12.52 15.07
C TRP A 412 -30.10 -12.79 16.50
N GLY A 413 -31.06 -13.69 16.68
CA GLY A 413 -31.73 -13.87 17.96
C GLY A 413 -30.74 -14.14 19.11
N ASP A 414 -30.89 -13.41 20.21
CA ASP A 414 -30.05 -13.47 21.40
C ASP A 414 -28.55 -13.17 21.19
N ILE A 415 -28.13 -12.64 20.04
CA ILE A 415 -26.70 -12.40 19.74
C ILE A 415 -26.01 -11.50 20.77
N ALA A 416 -26.73 -10.55 21.37
CA ALA A 416 -26.21 -9.63 22.38
C ALA A 416 -26.71 -9.95 23.80
N TYR A 417 -27.27 -11.14 24.03
CA TYR A 417 -27.88 -11.49 25.33
C TYR A 417 -26.87 -11.50 26.48
N SER A 418 -25.65 -11.96 26.22
CA SER A 418 -24.59 -12.13 27.22
C SER A 418 -23.44 -11.13 27.08
N VAL A 419 -23.72 -9.93 26.56
CA VAL A 419 -22.70 -8.88 26.47
C VAL A 419 -22.13 -8.59 27.86
N ASP A 420 -20.81 -8.65 27.96
CA ASP A 420 -20.02 -8.35 29.15
C ASP A 420 -18.73 -7.65 28.71
N ILE A 421 -18.80 -6.34 28.51
CA ILE A 421 -17.67 -5.56 27.98
C ILE A 421 -16.49 -5.67 28.96
N PRO A 422 -15.28 -6.03 28.48
CA PRO A 422 -14.09 -6.14 29.34
C PRO A 422 -13.87 -4.88 30.19
N PRO A 423 -13.72 -4.99 31.52
CA PRO A 423 -13.60 -3.84 32.40
C PRO A 423 -12.45 -2.89 32.02
N GLU A 424 -11.30 -3.44 31.62
CA GLU A 424 -10.12 -2.67 31.22
C GLU A 424 -10.37 -1.87 29.94
N LEU A 425 -11.14 -2.42 29.00
CA LEU A 425 -11.59 -1.70 27.80
C LEU A 425 -12.58 -0.59 28.18
N TRP A 426 -13.53 -0.88 29.07
CA TRP A 426 -14.52 0.10 29.49
C TRP A 426 -13.88 1.29 30.22
N GLU A 427 -12.88 1.04 31.07
CA GLU A 427 -12.08 2.09 31.71
C GLU A 427 -11.36 2.96 30.68
N LEU A 428 -10.80 2.37 29.61
CA LEU A 428 -10.19 3.11 28.52
C LEU A 428 -11.20 3.98 27.78
N ILE A 429 -12.39 3.47 27.45
CA ILE A 429 -13.45 4.23 26.77
C ILE A 429 -13.86 5.44 27.61
N LEU A 430 -14.03 5.26 28.93
CA LEU A 430 -14.35 6.34 29.87
C LEU A 430 -13.20 7.35 29.99
N ARG A 431 -11.95 6.89 30.05
CA ARG A 431 -10.76 7.74 30.09
C ARG A 431 -10.57 8.52 28.79
N ASP A 432 -10.93 7.91 27.66
CA ASP A 432 -10.92 8.55 26.35
C ASP A 432 -11.98 9.65 26.25
N GLY A 433 -13.07 9.52 27.00
CA GLY A 433 -14.17 10.47 26.96
C GLY A 433 -14.99 10.33 25.69
N ILE A 434 -15.03 9.11 25.13
CA ILE A 434 -15.93 8.78 24.02
C ILE A 434 -17.38 8.95 24.49
N THR A 435 -18.21 9.57 23.65
CA THR A 435 -19.63 9.76 23.96
C THR A 435 -20.35 8.41 24.06
N LEU A 436 -20.92 8.11 25.22
CA LEU A 436 -21.72 6.90 25.46
C LEU A 436 -23.14 7.03 24.88
N THR A 437 -23.74 5.90 24.53
CA THR A 437 -25.14 5.79 24.10
C THR A 437 -25.88 4.77 24.98
N ASP A 438 -27.15 5.04 25.28
CA ASP A 438 -28.02 4.06 25.97
C ASP A 438 -28.65 3.07 24.97
N GLN A 439 -28.12 3.00 23.74
CA GLN A 439 -28.64 2.19 22.66
C GLN A 439 -27.94 0.83 22.67
N HIS A 440 -28.72 -0.23 22.88
CA HIS A 440 -28.35 -1.60 22.56
C HIS A 440 -29.64 -2.41 22.48
N ASP A 441 -29.61 -3.49 21.72
CA ASP A 441 -30.73 -4.40 21.54
C ASP A 441 -30.23 -5.83 21.76
N ARG A 442 -31.07 -6.66 22.39
CA ARG A 442 -30.69 -8.03 22.76
C ARG A 442 -30.46 -8.92 21.54
N ASP A 443 -31.15 -8.65 20.45
CA ASP A 443 -31.20 -9.46 19.25
C ASP A 443 -30.43 -8.83 18.08
N SER A 444 -29.63 -7.79 18.33
CA SER A 444 -28.82 -7.17 17.29
C SER A 444 -27.60 -6.41 17.81
N ILE A 445 -26.57 -6.32 16.98
CA ILE A 445 -25.34 -5.56 17.23
C ILE A 445 -25.08 -4.67 16.03
N GLY A 446 -24.95 -3.36 16.25
CA GLY A 446 -24.75 -2.41 15.18
C GLY A 446 -24.03 -1.14 15.60
N GLU A 447 -23.85 -0.28 14.60
CA GLU A 447 -23.31 1.05 14.79
C GLU A 447 -24.08 1.82 15.86
N PHE A 448 -23.32 2.60 16.62
CA PHE A 448 -23.81 3.45 17.72
C PHE A 448 -24.38 2.70 18.94
N ASP A 449 -24.28 1.38 19.00
CA ASP A 449 -24.57 0.63 20.22
C ASP A 449 -23.48 0.88 21.28
N PHE A 450 -23.86 1.14 22.53
CA PHE A 450 -23.00 1.47 23.68
C PHE A 450 -22.22 2.81 23.60
N THR A 451 -21.63 3.14 22.45
CA THR A 451 -20.87 4.38 22.23
C THR A 451 -21.20 4.99 20.87
N ARG A 452 -20.94 6.29 20.68
CA ARG A 452 -21.07 6.95 19.36
C ARG A 452 -20.01 6.51 18.35
N CYS A 453 -19.04 5.72 18.80
CA CYS A 453 -17.89 5.27 18.04
C CYS A 453 -17.94 3.79 17.68
N SER A 454 -19.01 3.11 18.07
CA SER A 454 -19.15 1.69 17.83
C SER A 454 -19.65 1.38 16.43
N GLY A 455 -19.27 0.21 15.94
CA GLY A 455 -19.65 -0.25 14.61
C GLY A 455 -18.82 -1.43 14.15
N TRP A 456 -19.03 -1.81 12.89
CA TRP A 456 -18.36 -2.94 12.26
C TRP A 456 -17.19 -2.47 11.42
N MET A 457 -16.02 -3.07 11.66
CA MET A 457 -14.84 -2.96 10.80
C MET A 457 -14.51 -4.33 10.25
N TYR A 458 -13.84 -4.40 9.11
CA TYR A 458 -13.35 -5.67 8.59
C TYR A 458 -11.83 -5.62 8.42
N CYS A 459 -11.18 -6.76 8.62
CA CYS A 459 -9.79 -6.94 8.28
C CYS A 459 -9.61 -8.17 7.38
N ILE A 460 -8.58 -8.11 6.53
CA ILE A 460 -8.15 -9.22 5.68
C ILE A 460 -6.74 -9.63 6.10
N ASN A 461 -6.56 -10.88 6.47
CA ASN A 461 -5.28 -11.44 6.94
C ASN A 461 -4.68 -10.57 8.07
N GLY A 462 -5.52 -10.20 9.04
CA GLY A 462 -5.17 -9.39 10.22
C GLY A 462 -5.03 -7.87 9.98
N MET A 463 -5.25 -7.38 8.77
CA MET A 463 -5.03 -5.96 8.41
C MET A 463 -6.33 -5.27 7.99
N TYR A 464 -6.54 -4.02 8.40
CA TYR A 464 -7.73 -3.22 8.06
C TYR A 464 -7.54 -2.47 6.74
N PRO A 465 -8.20 -2.86 5.63
CA PRO A 465 -7.99 -2.21 4.34
C PRO A 465 -8.58 -0.80 4.31
N GLY A 466 -7.99 0.10 3.53
CA GLY A 466 -8.47 1.47 3.33
C GLY A 466 -9.70 1.62 2.42
N ILE A 467 -10.32 0.51 2.03
CA ILE A 467 -11.44 0.44 1.06
C ILE A 467 -12.65 -0.26 1.65
N GLY A 468 -13.83 -0.12 1.04
CA GLY A 468 -15.04 -0.83 1.50
C GLY A 468 -15.07 -2.31 1.11
N LEU A 469 -15.88 -3.12 1.81
CA LEU A 469 -16.14 -4.53 1.46
C LEU A 469 -16.65 -4.72 0.02
N SER A 470 -17.32 -3.72 -0.55
CA SER A 470 -17.77 -3.77 -1.95
C SER A 470 -16.64 -3.61 -2.99
N GLU A 471 -15.45 -3.20 -2.55
CA GLU A 471 -14.28 -2.93 -3.41
C GLU A 471 -13.17 -3.97 -3.24
N TYR A 472 -13.21 -4.76 -2.16
CA TYR A 472 -12.30 -5.86 -1.94
C TYR A 472 -12.80 -7.14 -2.62
N TYR A 473 -11.94 -7.81 -3.37
CA TYR A 473 -12.21 -9.08 -4.04
C TYR A 473 -11.35 -10.16 -3.39
N PRO A 474 -11.93 -11.01 -2.53
CA PRO A 474 -11.18 -12.04 -1.83
C PRO A 474 -10.58 -13.05 -2.79
N ILE A 475 -9.39 -13.53 -2.46
CA ILE A 475 -8.70 -14.61 -3.16
C ILE A 475 -8.61 -15.85 -2.27
N ASN A 476 -8.41 -17.00 -2.89
CA ASN A 476 -8.30 -18.26 -2.17
C ASN A 476 -7.26 -18.21 -1.04
N GLY A 477 -7.68 -18.55 0.18
CA GLY A 477 -6.84 -18.57 1.37
C GLY A 477 -6.85 -17.27 2.18
N ASP A 478 -7.57 -16.23 1.75
CA ASP A 478 -7.76 -15.04 2.59
C ASP A 478 -8.51 -15.37 3.89
N GLU A 479 -8.18 -14.65 4.96
CA GLU A 479 -8.91 -14.61 6.22
C GLU A 479 -9.66 -13.28 6.32
N LEU A 480 -10.99 -13.30 6.19
CA LEU A 480 -11.86 -12.15 6.38
C LEU A 480 -12.43 -12.16 7.79
N CYS A 481 -12.07 -11.18 8.61
CA CYS A 481 -12.63 -11.02 9.95
C CYS A 481 -13.48 -9.75 10.01
N LEU A 482 -14.76 -9.91 10.34
CA LEU A 482 -15.68 -8.81 10.66
C LEU A 482 -15.66 -8.56 12.17
N ARG A 483 -15.12 -7.43 12.60
CA ARG A 483 -14.86 -7.13 14.01
C ARG A 483 -15.67 -5.94 14.52
N PHE A 484 -16.29 -6.10 15.68
CA PHE A 484 -16.99 -5.01 16.36
C PHE A 484 -16.01 -4.14 17.14
N THR A 485 -16.10 -2.83 16.97
CA THR A 485 -15.35 -1.83 17.77
C THR A 485 -16.32 -1.03 18.62
N LEU A 486 -15.86 -0.56 19.77
CA LEU A 486 -16.51 0.44 20.63
C LEU A 486 -15.85 1.83 20.48
N ALA A 487 -14.75 1.95 19.73
CA ALA A 487 -13.87 3.12 19.77
C ALA A 487 -13.25 3.48 18.41
N LEU A 488 -14.01 3.38 17.30
CA LEU A 488 -13.56 3.69 15.93
C LEU A 488 -12.23 2.99 15.57
N GLY A 489 -12.05 1.77 16.06
CA GLY A 489 -10.86 0.97 15.78
C GLY A 489 -9.72 1.08 16.80
N LYS A 490 -9.75 2.00 17.78
CA LYS A 490 -8.66 2.14 18.78
C LYS A 490 -8.47 0.88 19.63
N ASP A 491 -9.56 0.19 19.93
CA ASP A 491 -9.67 -1.05 20.72
C ASP A 491 -9.34 -2.33 19.94
N ILE A 492 -9.27 -2.25 18.60
CA ILE A 492 -9.06 -3.40 17.73
C ILE A 492 -7.89 -3.24 16.76
N GLY A 493 -7.18 -2.12 16.81
CA GLY A 493 -6.01 -1.83 15.97
C GLY A 493 -6.37 -1.35 14.56
N GLY A 494 -7.63 -1.00 14.30
CA GLY A 494 -8.14 -0.54 13.00
C GLY A 494 -8.25 0.98 12.85
N TYR A 495 -7.88 1.75 13.88
CA TYR A 495 -8.09 3.21 13.93
C TYR A 495 -7.53 3.97 12.72
N ASP A 496 -6.37 3.56 12.19
CA ASP A 496 -5.74 4.24 11.05
C ASP A 496 -6.54 4.11 9.74
N ALA A 497 -7.41 3.09 9.64
CA ALA A 497 -8.22 2.84 8.45
C ALA A 497 -9.45 3.76 8.33
N THR A 498 -9.80 4.54 9.37
CA THR A 498 -11.02 5.38 9.34
C THR A 498 -10.86 6.69 8.56
N GLY A 499 -9.72 6.90 7.87
CA GLY A 499 -9.45 8.02 6.96
C GLY A 499 -9.41 9.42 7.61
N SER A 500 -9.77 9.53 8.88
CA SER A 500 -9.94 10.78 9.62
C SER A 500 -9.42 10.70 11.05
N GLY A 501 -8.68 9.65 11.40
CA GLY A 501 -8.09 9.45 12.72
C GLY A 501 -9.12 9.74 13.81
N GLY A 502 -10.10 8.84 13.98
CA GLY A 502 -11.22 8.91 14.93
C GLY A 502 -11.12 10.06 15.93
N SER A 503 -11.64 11.22 15.55
CA SER A 503 -11.46 12.48 16.28
C SER A 503 -12.30 12.56 17.56
N GLU A 504 -13.00 11.48 17.89
CA GLU A 504 -13.78 11.38 19.12
C GLU A 504 -12.89 10.82 20.24
N GLY A 505 -12.99 11.46 21.40
CA GLY A 505 -12.15 11.17 22.54
C GLY A 505 -10.83 11.95 22.56
N SER A 506 -10.08 11.78 23.63
CA SER A 506 -8.86 12.51 23.96
C SER A 506 -7.57 11.68 23.83
N LEU A 507 -7.69 10.35 23.71
CA LEU A 507 -6.58 9.44 23.52
C LEU A 507 -6.28 9.29 22.04
N SER A 508 -5.00 9.22 21.69
CA SER A 508 -4.58 8.97 20.31
C SER A 508 -4.75 7.50 19.92
N SER A 509 -4.57 6.57 20.86
CA SER A 509 -4.82 5.13 20.67
C SER A 509 -4.81 4.40 22.03
N TYR A 510 -5.09 3.09 22.04
CA TYR A 510 -5.04 2.24 23.23
C TYR A 510 -3.78 1.37 23.24
N CYS A 511 -3.29 1.04 24.45
CA CYS A 511 -2.14 0.15 24.63
C CYS A 511 -2.58 -1.31 24.82
N GLY A 512 -3.72 -1.69 24.24
CA GLY A 512 -4.26 -3.03 24.29
C GLY A 512 -5.29 -3.23 23.18
N LEU A 513 -5.40 -4.46 22.69
CA LEU A 513 -6.32 -4.85 21.63
C LEU A 513 -7.24 -5.99 22.11
N TRP A 514 -8.53 -5.91 21.79
CA TRP A 514 -9.53 -6.93 22.10
C TRP A 514 -9.97 -7.62 20.82
N ILE A 515 -9.20 -8.63 20.43
CA ILE A 515 -9.28 -9.28 19.12
C ILE A 515 -9.07 -10.78 19.25
N ASP A 516 -9.55 -11.54 18.28
CA ASP A 516 -9.29 -12.98 18.12
C ASP A 516 -9.71 -13.80 19.35
N GLY A 517 -10.82 -13.39 19.98
CA GLY A 517 -11.35 -14.03 21.20
C GLY A 517 -10.59 -13.69 22.49
N GLY A 518 -9.63 -12.76 22.45
CA GLY A 518 -8.78 -12.45 23.60
C GLY A 518 -8.28 -11.01 23.70
N PHE A 519 -7.28 -10.83 24.56
CA PHE A 519 -6.63 -9.54 24.82
C PHE A 519 -5.14 -9.60 24.45
N ILE A 520 -4.68 -8.63 23.67
CA ILE A 520 -3.27 -8.45 23.33
C ILE A 520 -2.78 -7.15 23.96
N GLN A 521 -1.87 -7.27 24.92
CA GLN A 521 -1.19 -6.12 25.51
C GLN A 521 -0.22 -5.52 24.49
N LEU A 522 -0.32 -4.20 24.27
CA LEU A 522 0.66 -3.43 23.52
C LEU A 522 1.57 -2.65 24.47
N GLU A 523 2.74 -2.25 23.97
CA GLU A 523 3.66 -1.44 24.76
C GLU A 523 3.13 -0.02 24.97
N HIS A 524 3.28 0.46 26.21
CA HIS A 524 3.07 1.84 26.57
C HIS A 524 4.27 2.69 26.12
N ASP A 525 3.97 3.91 25.67
CA ASP A 525 4.97 4.94 25.41
C ASP A 525 4.97 5.96 26.55
N TYR A 526 5.65 5.65 27.65
CA TYR A 526 5.64 6.45 28.88
C TYR A 526 6.61 7.63 28.82
N GLU A 527 6.07 8.83 29.03
CA GLU A 527 6.83 10.07 29.15
C GLU A 527 6.85 10.54 30.61
N LEU A 528 7.99 11.06 31.07
CA LEU A 528 8.15 11.59 32.42
C LEU A 528 7.28 12.83 32.63
N ILE A 529 6.41 12.82 33.65
CA ILE A 529 5.60 13.98 34.06
C ILE A 529 6.30 14.75 35.17
N GLN A 530 6.66 14.05 36.25
CA GLN A 530 7.20 14.67 37.46
C GLN A 530 8.08 13.71 38.24
N ARG A 531 8.97 14.31 39.04
CA ARG A 531 9.82 13.62 39.99
C ARG A 531 9.83 14.38 41.31
N VAL A 532 9.57 13.65 42.38
CA VAL A 532 9.65 14.13 43.77
C VAL A 532 10.73 13.30 44.45
N GLU A 533 11.80 13.94 44.92
CA GLU A 533 12.87 13.23 45.63
C GLU A 533 12.39 12.74 47.01
N PRO A 534 12.86 11.57 47.48
CA PRO A 534 12.59 11.10 48.82
C PRO A 534 13.21 12.01 49.88
N THR A 535 12.58 12.05 51.05
CA THR A 535 13.14 12.66 52.26
C THR A 535 13.65 11.58 53.22
N ASP A 536 14.18 11.98 54.38
CA ASP A 536 14.63 11.03 55.41
C ASP A 536 13.45 10.19 55.96
N ASP A 537 12.23 10.73 55.92
CA ASP A 537 11.04 10.15 56.56
C ASP A 537 9.89 9.81 55.58
N GLU A 538 9.96 10.29 54.32
CA GLU A 538 8.90 10.10 53.32
C GLU A 538 9.48 9.65 51.97
N ASP A 539 8.82 8.66 51.35
CA ASP A 539 9.16 8.19 50.00
C ASP A 539 8.91 9.32 48.97
N GLY A 540 9.82 9.44 48.02
CA GLY A 540 9.63 10.20 46.78
C GLY A 540 8.97 9.34 45.70
N PHE A 541 8.83 9.89 44.50
CA PHE A 541 8.34 9.13 43.36
C PHE A 541 8.75 9.74 42.02
N ILE A 542 8.73 8.92 40.98
CA ILE A 542 8.76 9.34 39.58
C ILE A 542 7.43 8.94 38.94
N GLU A 543 6.77 9.89 38.29
CA GLU A 543 5.47 9.67 37.65
C GLU A 543 5.57 9.87 36.14
N TYR A 544 5.00 8.93 35.41
CA TYR A 544 5.01 8.86 33.96
C TYR A 544 3.58 8.83 33.41
N ARG A 545 3.37 9.39 32.21
CA ARG A 545 2.12 9.30 31.46
C ARG A 545 2.38 8.67 30.12
N CYS A 546 1.57 7.69 29.74
CA CYS A 546 1.63 7.15 28.41
C CYS A 546 1.09 8.19 27.40
N SER A 547 1.87 8.53 26.37
CA SER A 547 1.49 9.47 25.30
C SER A 547 0.28 9.00 24.47
N LYS A 548 0.01 7.69 24.46
CA LYS A 548 -1.08 7.06 23.68
C LYS A 548 -2.40 6.99 24.45
N CYS A 549 -2.40 6.20 25.52
CA CYS A 549 -3.62 5.87 26.26
C CYS A 549 -3.79 6.68 27.55
N HIS A 550 -2.86 7.60 27.85
CA HIS A 550 -2.82 8.44 29.06
C HIS A 550 -2.81 7.68 30.40
N ASP A 551 -2.43 6.41 30.37
CA ASP A 551 -2.17 5.64 31.57
C ASP A 551 -1.08 6.28 32.43
N ILE A 552 -1.22 6.18 33.76
CA ILE A 552 -0.27 6.76 34.72
C ILE A 552 0.46 5.65 35.45
N TYR A 553 1.77 5.62 35.28
CA TYR A 553 2.67 4.74 36.01
C TYR A 553 3.45 5.57 37.05
N ARG A 554 3.56 5.05 38.28
CA ARG A 554 4.32 5.68 39.36
C ARG A 554 5.35 4.72 39.94
N GLU A 555 6.62 5.11 39.85
CA GLU A 555 7.74 4.47 40.52
C GLU A 555 7.98 5.11 41.88
N VAL A 556 8.07 4.32 42.95
CA VAL A 556 8.31 4.81 44.32
C VAL A 556 9.82 4.90 44.57
N LEU A 557 10.28 6.06 45.05
CA LEU A 557 11.65 6.29 45.51
C LEU A 557 11.68 6.18 47.05
N PRO A 558 12.26 5.13 47.64
CA PRO A 558 12.15 4.90 49.09
C PRO A 558 12.90 5.94 49.95
N ALA A 559 12.31 6.29 51.09
CA ALA A 559 12.89 7.17 52.10
C ALA A 559 14.22 6.62 52.64
N GLY A 560 15.15 7.52 53.00
CA GLY A 560 16.38 7.16 53.71
C GLY A 560 17.53 6.57 52.87
N SER A 561 17.49 6.66 51.53
CA SER A 561 18.62 6.28 50.66
C SER A 561 19.49 7.50 50.30
N PRO A 562 20.74 7.62 50.80
CA PRO A 562 21.63 8.70 50.40
C PRO A 562 22.11 8.45 48.98
N GLY A 563 22.00 9.48 48.14
CA GLY A 563 22.23 9.43 46.69
C GLY A 563 23.29 8.44 46.22
N GLN A 564 22.84 7.39 45.53
CA GLN A 564 23.65 6.71 44.54
C GLN A 564 23.10 7.05 43.17
N SER A 565 23.90 7.81 42.44
CA SER A 565 23.84 7.91 40.99
C SER A 565 23.94 6.48 40.43
N ALA A 566 22.81 5.93 39.99
CA ALA A 566 22.78 4.75 39.16
C ALA A 566 22.58 5.23 37.72
N PHE A 567 23.70 5.36 37.00
CA PHE A 567 23.70 5.20 35.55
C PHE A 567 23.09 3.82 35.25
N ILE A 568 21.89 3.77 34.68
CA ILE A 568 21.40 2.56 34.01
C ILE A 568 20.83 2.96 32.65
N LEU A 569 21.34 2.27 31.64
CA LEU A 569 21.04 2.41 30.22
C LEU A 569 19.54 2.32 29.94
N ALA A 570 19.11 3.05 28.92
CA ALA A 570 17.83 2.88 28.27
C ALA A 570 17.71 1.44 27.73
N HIS A 571 17.10 0.53 28.47
CA HIS A 571 16.53 -0.73 27.96
C HIS A 571 15.13 -0.91 28.57
N THR A 572 14.16 -1.00 27.65
CA THR A 572 12.81 -1.59 27.77
C THR A 572 12.52 -2.30 29.09
N LEU A 573 11.72 -1.67 29.95
CA LEU A 573 11.12 -2.30 31.11
C LEU A 573 9.73 -2.80 30.74
N VAL A 574 9.61 -4.12 30.60
CA VAL A 574 8.34 -4.86 30.58
C VAL A 574 7.74 -4.82 31.99
N PRO A 575 6.53 -4.25 32.23
CA PRO A 575 5.90 -4.33 33.54
C PRO A 575 5.40 -5.76 33.81
N GLN A 576 5.65 -6.24 35.03
CA GLN A 576 5.08 -7.50 35.52
C GLN A 576 3.55 -7.40 35.61
N ILE A 577 2.90 -8.34 34.93
CA ILE A 577 1.45 -8.58 34.92
C ILE A 577 0.97 -8.97 36.32
N CYS A 578 -0.01 -8.24 36.84
CA CYS A 578 -0.89 -8.72 37.90
C CYS A 578 -1.89 -9.70 37.28
N ILE A 579 -1.64 -11.01 37.42
CA ILE A 579 -2.58 -12.05 36.99
C ILE A 579 -3.74 -12.06 37.99
N GLY A 580 -4.89 -11.55 37.58
CA GLY A 580 -6.18 -11.88 38.19
C GLY A 580 -6.47 -13.35 37.94
N THR A 581 -6.65 -14.11 39.02
CA THR A 581 -7.02 -15.53 38.97
C THR A 581 -8.46 -15.68 38.45
N ALA A 582 -8.62 -16.15 37.22
CA ALA A 582 -9.86 -16.75 36.74
C ALA A 582 -9.59 -18.23 36.43
N ASP A 583 -10.36 -19.10 37.07
CA ASP A 583 -10.30 -20.55 36.92
C ASP A 583 -10.47 -20.98 35.46
N SER A 584 -9.61 -21.90 35.00
CA SER A 584 -9.78 -22.61 33.72
C SER A 584 -10.99 -23.56 33.74
N PRO A 585 -11.48 -23.96 32.56
CA PRO A 585 -11.08 -25.29 32.11
C PRO A 585 -10.56 -25.37 30.66
N GLU A 586 -9.65 -26.32 30.53
CA GLU A 586 -9.01 -26.96 29.37
C GLU A 586 -9.82 -27.01 28.06
N ASN A 587 -9.25 -26.59 26.92
CA ASN A 587 -8.62 -27.45 25.90
C ASN A 587 -8.38 -26.73 24.56
N SER A 588 -7.15 -26.83 24.05
CA SER A 588 -6.67 -26.81 22.66
C SER A 588 -5.39 -25.94 22.57
N GLY A 589 -4.27 -26.34 22.00
CA GLY A 589 -4.02 -27.44 21.09
C GLY A 589 -3.07 -27.05 19.95
N LEU A 590 -2.16 -26.08 20.10
CA LEU A 590 -1.23 -25.70 19.02
C LEU A 590 0.22 -25.60 19.52
N LYS A 591 1.05 -26.52 19.01
CA LYS A 591 2.50 -26.59 19.20
C LYS A 591 3.19 -25.57 18.28
N ARG A 592 3.93 -24.60 18.83
CA ARG A 592 5.00 -23.92 18.09
C ARG A 592 6.37 -24.50 18.46
N LYS A 593 7.11 -24.89 17.42
CA LYS A 593 8.51 -25.33 17.44
C LYS A 593 9.38 -24.21 18.00
N ALA A 594 10.15 -24.52 19.04
CA ALA A 594 11.24 -23.67 19.52
C ALA A 594 12.44 -23.75 18.55
N ILE A 595 12.96 -22.58 18.15
CA ILE A 595 14.30 -22.42 17.57
C ILE A 595 15.24 -22.14 18.74
N ASN A 596 16.20 -23.04 18.97
CA ASN A 596 17.30 -22.86 19.91
C ASN A 596 18.27 -21.81 19.37
N ASN A 597 18.52 -20.75 20.15
CA ASN A 597 19.76 -19.98 20.06
C ASN A 597 20.57 -20.24 21.33
N ASP A 598 21.53 -21.16 21.23
CA ASP A 598 22.67 -21.26 22.14
C ASP A 598 23.61 -20.09 21.84
N ILE A 599 23.81 -19.19 22.81
CA ILE A 599 24.99 -18.31 22.84
C ILE A 599 25.75 -18.63 24.12
N LYS A 600 26.92 -19.26 23.93
CA LYS A 600 28.02 -19.29 24.89
C LYS A 600 28.88 -18.05 24.66
N ASP A 601 28.91 -17.16 25.64
CA ASP A 601 30.10 -16.81 26.44
C ASP A 601 29.80 -15.58 27.32
#